data_AF-A0A7C3KSF4-F1
#
_entry.id   AF-A0A7C3KSF4-F1
#
_cell.length_a   1.000
_cell.length_b   1.000
_cell.length_c   1.000
_cell.angle_alpha   90.00
_cell.angle_beta   90.00
_cell.angle_gamma   90.00
#
_symmetry.space_group_name_H-M   'P 1'
#
loop_
_entity.id
_entity.type
_entity.pdbx_description
1 polymer ?
#
loop_
_entity_poly.entity_id
_entity_poly.type
_entity_poly.pdbx_seq_one_letter_code
_entity_poly.pdbx_strand_id
1 'polypeptide(L)'
;MNKTIGLLAASFVLVLMGSCGQNFPGYEENENGLHYKFFYKSEDGAKPRIGDYVVLSLLNKFNDSVIYDSRKVNPEKGVAQCYIEEARFKGALEEGLMMMSVGDSASFIISADSVLKYF
;
A
#
# COMPACT_ATOMS: atom_id res chain seq x y z
N MET A 1 -45.79 -23.57 42.05
CA MET A 1 -45.24 -22.42 41.30
C MET A 1 -43.79 -22.73 40.98
N ASN A 2 -43.48 -23.68 40.09
CA ASN A 2 -43.61 -23.72 38.62
C ASN A 2 -42.47 -22.97 37.90
N LYS A 3 -41.41 -23.76 37.62
CA LYS A 3 -40.61 -23.83 36.39
C LYS A 3 -39.90 -22.57 35.88
N THR A 4 -38.58 -22.55 36.05
CA THR A 4 -37.63 -22.10 35.01
C THR A 4 -36.38 -22.98 35.06
N ILE A 5 -36.49 -24.13 34.40
CA ILE A 5 -35.38 -24.99 34.00
C ILE A 5 -34.90 -24.49 32.64
N GLY A 6 -33.57 -24.38 32.47
CA GLY A 6 -32.90 -24.61 31.19
C GLY A 6 -32.49 -23.38 30.39
N LEU A 7 -31.18 -23.11 30.31
CA LEU A 7 -30.41 -23.39 29.09
C LEU A 7 -28.91 -23.28 29.38
N LEU A 8 -28.25 -24.42 29.57
CA LEU A 8 -26.90 -24.60 29.05
C LEU A 8 -26.98 -24.49 27.53
N ALA A 9 -26.07 -23.74 26.91
CA ALA A 9 -25.24 -24.20 25.78
C ALA A 9 -24.74 -23.03 24.92
N ALA A 10 -23.43 -23.04 24.71
CA ALA A 10 -22.76 -22.69 23.46
C ALA A 10 -22.94 -21.27 22.91
N SER A 11 -21.95 -20.43 23.21
CA SER A 11 -21.26 -19.75 22.11
C SER A 11 -19.79 -19.59 22.45
N PHE A 12 -19.07 -20.70 22.31
CA PHE A 12 -17.64 -20.66 22.03
C PHE A 12 -17.56 -20.03 20.64
N VAL A 13 -17.40 -18.70 20.58
CA VAL A 13 -17.17 -18.00 19.32
C VAL A 13 -15.86 -18.57 18.78
N LEU A 14 -15.99 -19.51 17.84
CA LEU A 14 -14.90 -19.97 17.00
C LEU A 14 -14.40 -18.74 16.24
N VAL A 15 -13.37 -18.10 16.78
CA VAL A 15 -12.51 -17.22 16.00
C VAL A 15 -11.70 -18.15 15.10
N LEU A 16 -12.32 -18.61 14.01
CA LEU A 16 -11.60 -19.09 12.85
C LEU A 16 -10.92 -17.86 12.27
N MET A 17 -9.72 -17.53 12.77
CA MET A 17 -8.77 -16.75 11.98
C MET A 17 -8.40 -17.64 10.80
N GLY A 18 -9.22 -17.59 9.75
CA GLY A 18 -8.84 -18.06 8.45
C GLY A 18 -7.56 -17.33 8.11
N SER A 19 -6.44 -18.05 8.14
CA SER A 19 -5.22 -17.64 7.46
C SER A 19 -5.53 -17.65 5.96
N CYS A 20 -6.31 -16.68 5.50
CA CYS A 20 -6.43 -16.39 4.08
C CYS A 20 -5.00 -16.17 3.59
N GLY A 21 -4.58 -16.97 2.61
CA GLY A 21 -3.29 -16.83 1.95
C GLY A 21 -3.16 -15.43 1.40
N GLN A 22 -2.60 -14.53 2.20
CA GLN A 22 -2.27 -13.19 1.78
C GLN A 22 -1.12 -13.34 0.78
N ASN A 23 -1.36 -12.98 -0.48
CA ASN A 23 -0.34 -13.02 -1.53
C ASN A 23 0.88 -12.16 -1.18
N PHE A 24 0.74 -11.24 -0.21
CA PHE A 24 1.81 -10.39 0.31
C PHE A 24 1.69 -10.22 1.83
N PRO A 25 2.31 -11.12 2.63
CA PRO A 25 2.22 -11.04 4.09
C PRO A 25 2.72 -9.70 4.65
N GLY A 26 1.90 -9.08 5.51
CA GLY A 26 2.23 -7.80 6.16
C GLY A 26 1.97 -6.56 5.30
N TYR A 27 1.33 -6.72 4.14
CA TYR A 27 0.73 -5.62 3.38
C TYR A 27 -0.77 -5.57 3.64
N GLU A 28 -1.31 -4.36 3.70
CA GLU A 28 -2.74 -4.08 3.62
C GLU A 28 -3.14 -3.94 2.15
N GLU A 29 -4.43 -4.06 1.85
CA GLU A 29 -4.99 -3.90 0.50
C GLU A 29 -6.08 -2.84 0.53
N ASN A 30 -6.06 -1.91 -0.44
CA ASN A 30 -7.14 -0.92 -0.60
C ASN A 30 -8.28 -1.48 -1.48
N GLU A 31 -9.36 -0.71 -1.64
CA GLU A 31 -10.52 -1.11 -2.44
C GLU A 31 -10.25 -1.32 -3.95
N ASN A 32 -9.11 -0.82 -4.44
CA ASN A 32 -8.68 -0.96 -5.83
C ASN A 32 -7.68 -2.11 -6.03
N GLY A 33 -7.37 -2.87 -4.97
CA GLY A 33 -6.42 -3.98 -5.02
C GLY A 33 -4.95 -3.56 -4.91
N LEU A 34 -4.67 -2.31 -4.52
CA LEU A 34 -3.30 -1.87 -4.25
C LEU A 34 -2.86 -2.44 -2.90
N HIS A 35 -1.82 -3.27 -2.92
CA HIS A 35 -1.17 -3.67 -1.68
C HIS A 35 -0.17 -2.62 -1.22
N TYR A 36 -0.24 -2.22 0.03
CA TYR A 36 0.60 -1.18 0.60
C TYR A 36 1.05 -1.49 2.02
N LYS A 37 2.17 -0.89 2.41
CA LYS A 37 2.68 -0.93 3.78
C LYS A 37 3.34 0.38 4.13
N PHE A 38 2.85 1.06 5.16
CA PHE A 38 3.53 2.22 5.73
C PHE A 38 4.56 1.76 6.78
N PHE A 39 5.79 2.22 6.64
CA PHE A 39 6.85 2.06 7.64
C PHE A 39 6.87 3.23 8.62
N TYR A 40 6.51 4.42 8.14
CA TYR A 40 6.36 5.62 8.93
C TYR A 40 5.28 6.51 8.33
N LYS A 41 4.43 7.08 9.17
CA LYS A 41 3.40 8.05 8.80
C LYS A 41 3.66 9.34 9.57
N SER A 42 3.88 10.42 8.83
CA SER A 42 4.01 11.76 9.35
C SER A 42 2.67 12.22 9.95
N GLU A 43 2.72 12.96 11.06
CA GLU A 43 1.51 13.50 11.71
C GLU A 43 0.99 14.74 10.99
N ASP A 44 1.90 15.59 10.49
CA ASP A 44 1.59 16.92 9.94
C ASP A 44 2.01 17.08 8.47
N GLY A 45 2.31 15.97 7.79
CA GLY A 45 2.73 15.97 6.39
C GLY A 45 1.64 16.50 5.45
N ALA A 46 1.99 17.40 4.53
CA ALA A 46 1.09 17.80 3.47
C ALA A 46 0.81 16.62 2.53
N LYS A 47 -0.46 16.38 2.17
CA LYS A 47 -0.85 15.39 1.17
C LYS A 47 -0.69 15.93 -0.25
N PRO A 48 -0.22 15.13 -1.21
CA PRO A 48 -0.15 15.56 -2.60
C PRO A 48 -1.54 15.67 -3.21
N ARG A 49 -1.62 16.41 -4.31
CA ARG A 49 -2.81 16.56 -5.14
C ARG A 49 -2.48 16.21 -6.58
N ILE A 50 -3.51 15.90 -7.35
CA ILE A 50 -3.38 15.78 -8.81
C ILE A 50 -2.85 17.11 -9.37
N GLY A 51 -1.84 17.02 -10.22
CA GLY A 51 -1.12 18.17 -10.78
C GLY A 51 0.11 18.60 -9.97
N ASP A 52 0.36 18.03 -8.79
CA ASP A 52 1.58 18.31 -8.05
C ASP A 52 2.78 17.55 -8.62
N TYR A 53 3.96 18.11 -8.41
CA TYR A 53 5.21 17.34 -8.48
C TYR A 53 5.63 16.92 -7.07
N VAL A 54 5.87 15.63 -6.90
CA VAL A 54 6.41 15.06 -5.67
C VAL A 54 7.87 14.68 -5.87
N VAL A 55 8.67 14.79 -4.81
CA VAL A 55 10.08 14.43 -4.79
C VAL A 55 10.29 13.36 -3.73
N LEU A 56 10.86 12.22 -4.13
CA LEU A 56 10.98 11.05 -3.27
C LEU A 56 12.29 10.30 -3.48
N SER A 57 12.79 9.69 -2.40
CA SER A 57 13.76 8.61 -2.49
C SER A 57 13.03 7.34 -2.95
N LEU A 58 13.34 6.85 -4.15
CA LEU A 58 12.57 5.79 -4.81
C LEU A 58 13.46 4.59 -5.13
N LEU A 59 12.97 3.40 -4.77
CA LEU A 59 13.57 2.12 -5.10
C LEU A 59 12.50 1.21 -5.69
N ASN A 60 12.60 0.93 -7.00
CA ASN A 60 11.71 -0.03 -7.65
C ASN A 60 12.42 -1.37 -7.78
N LYS A 61 11.69 -2.44 -7.46
CA LYS A 61 12.15 -3.81 -7.56
C LYS A 61 11.17 -4.64 -8.38
N PHE A 62 11.71 -5.63 -9.07
CA PHE A 62 10.93 -6.69 -9.69
C PHE A 62 11.59 -8.02 -9.31
N ASN A 63 10.86 -8.86 -8.55
CA ASN A 63 11.41 -10.02 -7.86
C ASN A 63 12.66 -9.63 -7.04
N ASP A 64 13.77 -10.33 -7.23
CA ASP A 64 15.03 -10.10 -6.51
C ASP A 64 15.92 -9.03 -7.16
N SER A 65 15.44 -8.37 -8.21
CA SER A 65 16.21 -7.38 -8.96
C SER A 65 15.78 -5.95 -8.66
N VAL A 66 16.76 -5.06 -8.48
CA VAL A 66 16.53 -3.62 -8.46
C VAL A 66 16.51 -3.12 -9.90
N ILE A 67 15.37 -2.58 -10.33
CA ILE A 67 15.20 -2.04 -11.69
C ILE A 67 15.43 -0.53 -11.74
N TYR A 68 15.22 0.18 -10.62
CA TYR A 68 15.47 1.61 -10.51
C TYR A 68 15.84 1.97 -9.07
N ASP A 69 16.83 2.83 -8.92
CA ASP A 69 17.26 3.39 -7.63
C ASP A 69 17.61 4.86 -7.82
N SER A 70 16.82 5.76 -7.26
CA SER A 70 17.02 7.21 -7.37
C SER A 70 18.39 7.65 -6.85
N ARG A 71 18.98 6.92 -5.90
CA ARG A 71 20.30 7.21 -5.33
C ARG A 71 21.44 6.90 -6.29
N LYS A 72 21.22 5.99 -7.24
CA LYS A 72 22.19 5.71 -8.31
C LYS A 72 22.03 6.65 -9.49
N VAL A 73 20.78 7.02 -9.80
CA VAL A 73 20.46 7.90 -10.93
C VAL A 73 20.80 9.37 -10.62
N ASN A 74 20.56 9.82 -9.39
CA ASN A 74 20.90 11.15 -8.91
C ASN A 74 21.75 11.05 -7.62
N PRO A 75 23.06 10.77 -7.73
CA PRO A 75 23.89 10.53 -6.55
C PRO A 75 24.02 11.72 -5.60
N GLU A 76 23.88 12.95 -6.12
CA GLU A 76 24.01 14.15 -5.30
C GLU A 76 22.81 14.36 -4.37
N LYS A 77 21.59 14.17 -4.88
CA LYS A 77 20.36 14.42 -4.11
C LYS A 77 19.66 13.16 -3.62
N GLY A 78 19.87 12.03 -4.31
CA GLY A 78 19.29 10.75 -3.98
C GLY A 78 17.80 10.58 -4.33
N VAL A 79 17.21 11.51 -5.08
CA VAL A 79 15.75 11.62 -5.27
C VAL A 79 15.33 11.57 -6.73
N ALA A 80 14.10 11.09 -6.95
CA ALA A 80 13.35 11.18 -8.19
C ALA A 80 12.20 12.18 -8.04
N GLN A 81 11.80 12.79 -9.16
CA GLN A 81 10.64 13.66 -9.23
C GLN A 81 9.55 12.96 -10.03
N CYS A 82 8.33 12.90 -9.49
CA CYS A 82 7.16 12.31 -10.15
C CYS A 82 6.06 13.37 -10.25
N TYR A 83 5.39 13.42 -11.39
CA TYR A 83 4.19 14.23 -11.58
C TYR A 83 2.97 13.38 -11.21
N ILE A 84 2.07 13.91 -10.37
CA ILE A 84 0.87 13.20 -9.93
C ILE A 84 -0.22 13.42 -10.99
N GLU A 85 -0.48 12.39 -11.79
CA GLU A 85 -1.61 12.34 -12.71
C GLU A 85 -2.77 11.53 -12.12
N GLU A 86 -3.92 11.55 -12.80
CA GLU A 86 -4.99 10.59 -12.53
C GLU A 86 -4.47 9.15 -12.72
N ALA A 87 -4.87 8.24 -11.83
CA ALA A 87 -4.46 6.85 -11.90
C ALA A 87 -4.89 6.21 -13.23
N ARG A 88 -3.91 5.65 -13.97
CA ARG A 88 -4.16 5.06 -15.30
C ARG A 88 -4.89 3.72 -15.23
N PHE A 89 -4.81 3.05 -14.09
CA PHE A 89 -5.48 1.81 -13.79
C PHE A 89 -5.65 1.65 -12.27
N LYS A 90 -6.53 0.74 -11.86
CA LYS A 90 -6.76 0.44 -10.44
C LYS A 90 -5.52 -0.16 -9.80
N GLY A 91 -5.10 0.41 -8.68
CA GLY A 91 -3.87 0.02 -7.99
C GLY A 91 -2.59 0.47 -8.69
N ALA A 92 -2.67 1.57 -9.44
CA ALA A 92 -1.50 2.24 -9.97
C ALA A 92 -0.70 2.98 -8.88
N LEU A 93 0.52 3.41 -9.23
CA LEU A 93 1.42 4.11 -8.30
C LEU A 93 0.80 5.40 -7.78
N GLU A 94 0.06 6.11 -8.64
CA GLU A 94 -0.57 7.39 -8.35
C GLU A 94 -1.54 7.27 -7.17
N GLU A 95 -2.30 6.17 -7.05
CA GLU A 95 -3.16 5.92 -5.88
C GLU A 95 -2.33 5.80 -4.60
N GLY A 96 -1.22 5.06 -4.66
CA GLY A 96 -0.29 4.92 -3.54
C GLY A 96 0.30 6.26 -3.11
N LEU A 97 0.74 7.08 -4.06
CA LEU A 97 1.27 8.42 -3.78
C LEU A 97 0.20 9.33 -3.16
N MET A 98 -1.06 9.25 -3.63
CA MET A 98 -2.19 10.00 -3.06
C MET A 98 -2.57 9.56 -1.64
N MET A 99 -2.15 8.37 -1.21
CA MET A 99 -2.30 7.91 0.17
C MET A 99 -1.21 8.44 1.10
N MET A 100 -0.12 8.96 0.56
CA MET A 100 1.03 9.45 1.34
C MET A 100 0.90 10.92 1.72
N SER A 101 1.75 11.31 2.67
CA SER A 101 1.98 12.68 3.10
C SER A 101 3.48 12.99 3.07
N VAL A 102 3.87 14.26 3.00
CA VAL A 102 5.27 14.66 3.12
C VAL A 102 5.87 14.11 4.42
N GLY A 103 6.98 13.38 4.28
CA GLY A 103 7.67 12.72 5.38
C GLY A 103 7.33 11.24 5.55
N ASP A 104 6.31 10.72 4.87
CA ASP A 104 5.95 9.30 4.94
C ASP A 104 7.03 8.40 4.33
N SER A 105 7.06 7.15 4.82
CA SER A 105 7.79 6.05 4.20
C SER A 105 6.85 4.87 4.01
N ALA A 106 6.74 4.37 2.79
CA ALA A 106 5.86 3.27 2.44
C ALA A 106 6.44 2.41 1.31
N SER A 107 5.90 1.21 1.16
CA SER A 107 6.07 0.36 -0.02
C SER A 107 4.72 -0.02 -0.61
N PHE A 108 4.70 -0.16 -1.93
CA PHE A 108 3.51 -0.53 -2.71
C PHE A 108 3.86 -1.69 -3.63
N ILE A 109 2.90 -2.59 -3.86
CA ILE A 109 3.04 -3.69 -4.82
C ILE A 109 2.08 -3.43 -5.96
N ILE A 110 2.66 -3.27 -7.14
CA ILE A 110 1.94 -2.87 -8.35
C ILE A 110 2.11 -3.99 -9.37
N SER A 111 1.02 -4.34 -10.07
CA SER A 111 1.04 -5.34 -11.14
C SER A 111 1.97 -4.92 -12.27
N ALA A 112 3.00 -5.73 -12.54
CA ALA A 112 3.90 -5.51 -13.66
C ALA A 112 3.17 -5.58 -15.01
N ASP A 113 2.22 -6.51 -15.16
CA ASP A 113 1.39 -6.64 -16.37
C ASP A 113 0.58 -5.36 -16.63
N SER A 114 0.06 -4.74 -15.57
CA SER A 114 -0.67 -3.48 -15.69
C SER A 114 0.28 -2.35 -16.07
N VAL A 115 1.45 -2.23 -15.44
CA VAL A 115 2.45 -1.23 -15.84
C VAL A 115 2.82 -1.37 -17.33
N LEU A 116 3.14 -2.59 -17.79
CA LEU A 116 3.51 -2.84 -19.19
C LEU A 116 2.39 -2.58 -20.20
N LYS A 117 1.13 -2.60 -19.77
CA LYS A 117 -0.02 -2.32 -20.64
C LYS A 117 -0.24 -0.82 -20.86
N TYR A 118 0.11 0.01 -19.88
CA TYR A 118 -0.20 1.45 -19.88
C TYR A 118 1.04 2.35 -20.05
N PHE A 119 2.24 1.78 -20.14
CA PHE A 119 3.52 2.47 -20.35
C PHE A 119 4.32 1.77 -21.45
#